data_AF-A0ABD5UF37-F1
#
_entry.id   AF-A0ABD5UF37-F1
#
_cell.length_a   1.000
_cell.length_b   1.000
_cell.length_c   1.000
_cell.angle_alpha   90.00
_cell.angle_beta   90.00
_cell.angle_gamma   90.00
#
_symmetry.space_group_name_H-M   'P 1'
#
loop_
_entity.id
_entity.type
_entity.pdbx_description
1 polymer ?
#
loop_
_entity_poly.entity_id
_entity_poly.type
_entity_poly.pdbx_seq_one_letter_code
_entity_poly.pdbx_strand_id
1 'polypeptide(L)'
;MGTHADRNASTRRDVIRYGGAVGGAGLLAGCLGDVSGGGAETAGKSDAGDGSADGGGSGSNDESTDGDDGAGSYAVEMAPVGELTLDAVPESVSVYSLLYADMAVAYGHGDAVNSLGFDADAGGNTLEAYYAELDGVDFDREGVRQLNAGSGDGIAVDRELLYELDSDLHLADPCLFVSFEGWDEDDVAEVRDNVAPFFGNVYSRRHSEPPEPCREGYEYYGLWEIAERVAGVFREPERFEALAAVRDDLIETVEADLPPAAERPTVGSLLYMDGTYYPSRIDRPGFANAHVRPFGVSDAFGADDVTYETAYDHEQLLDIDPDVLLHQYGIESYYDVAAVREELADHPVAGELSAIENDRFYPSGDPVQGPIMNLFQIEMTAKQLFPERFGEWPTSELGDGYPDVPAGERLFDRDRVAGIVTGDAA
;
A
#
# COMPACT_ATOMS: atom_id res chain seq x y z
N MET A 1 -13.65 49.46 -40.25
CA MET A 1 -13.28 48.03 -40.15
C MET A 1 -12.05 47.94 -39.29
N GLY A 2 -12.18 47.45 -38.05
CA GLY A 2 -11.07 47.20 -37.13
C GLY A 2 -10.73 45.71 -37.09
N THR A 3 -9.48 45.40 -36.78
CA THR A 3 -8.86 44.07 -36.83
C THR A 3 -9.01 43.26 -35.53
N HIS A 4 -9.06 41.94 -35.69
CA HIS A 4 -8.77 40.84 -34.75
C HIS A 4 -8.94 41.03 -33.23
N ALA A 5 -9.76 40.15 -32.65
CA ALA A 5 -9.66 39.70 -31.27
C ALA A 5 -10.13 38.24 -31.20
N ASP A 6 -9.26 37.32 -31.63
CA ASP A 6 -9.46 35.88 -31.45
C ASP A 6 -9.33 35.55 -29.95
N ARG A 7 -10.42 35.04 -29.36
CA ARG A 7 -10.41 34.52 -27.99
C ARG A 7 -10.04 33.05 -28.03
N ASN A 8 -8.75 32.75 -27.87
CA ASN A 8 -8.31 31.39 -27.56
C ASN A 8 -8.89 30.98 -26.20
N ALA A 9 -9.40 29.76 -26.14
CA ALA A 9 -9.97 29.19 -24.92
C ALA A 9 -8.86 28.89 -23.90
N SER A 10 -9.10 29.24 -22.64
CA SER A 10 -8.34 28.69 -21.52
C SER A 10 -8.82 27.27 -21.27
N THR A 11 -7.99 26.27 -21.56
CA THR A 11 -8.25 24.86 -21.27
C THR A 11 -7.62 24.47 -19.94
N ARG A 12 -8.42 24.62 -18.87
CA ARG A 12 -8.43 23.81 -17.64
C ARG A 12 -7.07 23.32 -17.12
N ARG A 13 -6.42 24.16 -16.30
CA ARG A 13 -5.41 23.77 -15.29
C ARG A 13 -6.00 24.05 -13.89
N ASP A 14 -6.97 23.24 -13.45
CA ASP A 14 -7.76 23.49 -12.22
C ASP A 14 -8.16 22.18 -11.49
N VAL A 15 -7.31 21.13 -11.50
CA VAL A 15 -7.57 19.87 -10.77
C VAL A 15 -6.30 19.34 -10.08
N ILE A 16 -5.73 20.14 -9.17
CA ILE A 16 -4.97 19.61 -8.03
C ILE A 16 -5.45 20.41 -6.82
N ARG A 17 -6.19 19.77 -5.91
CA ARG A 17 -6.73 20.45 -4.72
C ARG A 17 -6.67 19.59 -3.45
N TYR A 18 -5.48 19.60 -2.83
CA TYR A 18 -5.14 19.35 -1.41
C TYR A 18 -5.74 18.09 -0.75
N GLY A 19 -4.89 17.08 -0.55
CA GLY A 19 -5.06 16.10 0.52
C GLY A 19 -4.25 16.51 1.76
N GLY A 20 -4.78 16.26 2.95
CA GLY A 20 -4.03 16.32 4.21
C GLY A 20 -4.29 17.53 5.11
N ALA A 21 -5.13 17.32 6.15
CA ALA A 21 -4.95 17.89 7.48
C ALA A 21 -6.00 17.31 8.46
N VAL A 22 -5.58 16.52 9.44
CA VAL A 22 -6.33 16.37 10.71
C VAL A 22 -5.35 16.53 11.86
N GLY A 23 -5.30 17.73 12.42
CA GLY A 23 -4.58 18.03 13.66
C GLY A 23 -5.43 17.65 14.89
N GLY A 24 -4.79 17.07 15.91
CA GLY A 24 -5.49 16.53 17.08
C GLY A 24 -5.87 17.55 18.17
N ALA A 25 -6.94 17.25 18.91
CA ALA A 25 -7.22 17.66 20.29
C ALA A 25 -8.46 16.90 20.80
N GLY A 26 -8.55 16.39 22.03
CA GLY A 26 -7.53 16.28 23.07
C GLY A 26 -8.06 15.66 24.38
N LEU A 27 -7.15 15.04 25.13
CA LEU A 27 -7.15 14.79 26.59
C LEU A 27 -8.50 14.75 27.36
N LEU A 28 -8.91 13.55 27.77
CA LEU A 28 -9.55 13.34 29.08
C LEU A 28 -8.91 12.14 29.82
N ALA A 29 -8.13 12.44 30.85
CA ALA A 29 -7.57 11.46 31.77
C ALA A 29 -8.39 11.38 33.07
N GLY A 30 -8.61 10.18 33.61
CA GLY A 30 -9.23 9.95 34.92
C GLY A 30 -9.70 8.50 35.13
N CYS A 31 -8.83 7.56 35.50
CA CYS A 31 -8.40 7.24 36.88
C CYS A 31 -9.38 6.38 37.74
N LEU A 32 -9.03 5.09 37.86
CA LEU A 32 -8.95 4.29 39.10
C LEU A 32 -10.22 3.88 39.90
N GLY A 33 -10.30 2.58 40.24
CA GLY A 33 -11.09 2.10 41.40
C GLY A 33 -11.37 0.59 41.50
N ASP A 34 -10.42 -0.21 41.99
CA ASP A 34 -10.65 -1.63 42.38
C ASP A 34 -11.47 -1.76 43.67
N VAL A 35 -12.49 -2.64 43.69
CA VAL A 35 -12.91 -3.42 44.88
C VAL A 35 -13.45 -4.82 44.50
N SER A 36 -12.61 -5.84 44.63
CA SER A 36 -12.87 -7.15 45.29
C SER A 36 -14.30 -7.73 45.42
N GLY A 37 -14.46 -9.02 45.06
CA GLY A 37 -14.81 -10.02 46.08
C GLY A 37 -15.92 -11.08 45.84
N GLY A 38 -15.53 -12.26 45.37
CA GLY A 38 -15.84 -13.55 46.03
C GLY A 38 -17.15 -14.32 45.74
N GLY A 39 -17.05 -15.66 45.73
CA GLY A 39 -18.20 -16.59 45.92
C GLY A 39 -18.25 -17.78 44.97
N ALA A 40 -17.84 -18.97 45.43
CA ALA A 40 -18.01 -20.25 44.73
C ALA A 40 -19.23 -21.04 45.29
N GLU A 41 -19.35 -22.33 44.91
CA GLU A 41 -20.41 -23.31 45.26
C GLU A 41 -21.72 -23.15 44.43
N THR A 42 -22.40 -24.18 43.87
CA THR A 42 -22.35 -25.64 44.08
C THR A 42 -22.95 -26.45 42.89
N ALA A 43 -22.60 -27.75 42.83
CA ALA A 43 -23.30 -28.95 42.28
C ALA A 43 -24.61 -28.84 41.42
N GLY A 44 -24.92 -29.75 40.47
CA GLY A 44 -24.36 -31.06 40.08
C GLY A 44 -25.46 -32.12 39.81
N LYS A 45 -25.17 -33.20 39.03
CA LYS A 45 -26.10 -34.27 38.54
C LYS A 45 -27.14 -33.81 37.49
N SER A 46 -27.76 -34.61 36.60
CA SER A 46 -27.79 -36.07 36.25
C SER A 46 -28.66 -36.23 34.97
N ASP A 47 -28.64 -37.25 34.09
CA ASP A 47 -27.92 -38.55 33.99
C ASP A 47 -27.91 -39.07 32.50
N ALA A 48 -27.61 -40.35 32.20
CA ALA A 48 -27.41 -40.91 30.85
C ALA A 48 -28.63 -41.57 30.13
N GLY A 49 -28.50 -41.80 28.81
CA GLY A 49 -29.36 -42.64 27.93
C GLY A 49 -29.03 -42.38 26.44
N ASP A 50 -28.36 -43.28 25.70
CA ASP A 50 -28.93 -44.42 24.94
C ASP A 50 -29.90 -43.94 23.82
N GLY A 51 -29.75 -44.24 22.53
CA GLY A 51 -28.90 -45.19 21.81
C GLY A 51 -29.72 -45.85 20.69
N SER A 52 -29.34 -45.72 19.42
CA SER A 52 -29.98 -46.46 18.31
C SER A 52 -29.09 -46.49 17.07
N ALA A 53 -29.23 -47.53 16.25
CA ALA A 53 -28.29 -47.88 15.19
C ALA A 53 -28.95 -48.10 13.81
N ASP A 54 -28.10 -47.93 12.79
CA ASP A 54 -27.97 -48.78 11.59
C ASP A 54 -28.95 -48.64 10.41
N GLY A 55 -28.43 -48.88 9.19
CA GLY A 55 -29.18 -48.83 7.93
C GLY A 55 -28.35 -48.49 6.67
N GLY A 56 -27.37 -49.32 6.29
CA GLY A 56 -26.61 -49.14 5.03
C GLY A 56 -27.28 -49.77 3.79
N GLY A 57 -26.87 -49.38 2.57
CA GLY A 57 -27.31 -50.09 1.34
C GLY A 57 -27.06 -49.48 -0.06
N SER A 58 -25.83 -49.61 -0.59
CA SER A 58 -25.53 -49.96 -2.01
C SER A 58 -26.08 -49.13 -3.20
N GLY A 59 -25.26 -48.19 -3.70
CA GLY A 59 -24.55 -48.28 -5.01
C GLY A 59 -25.29 -48.27 -6.36
N SER A 60 -24.81 -47.40 -7.28
CA SER A 60 -24.67 -47.65 -8.73
C SER A 60 -23.68 -46.66 -9.35
N ASN A 61 -22.97 -47.08 -10.40
CA ASN A 61 -22.04 -46.23 -11.16
C ASN A 61 -22.81 -45.26 -12.06
N ASP A 62 -22.23 -44.09 -12.30
CA ASP A 62 -22.33 -43.42 -13.61
C ASP A 62 -20.95 -42.83 -13.95
N GLU A 63 -20.45 -43.13 -15.15
CA GLU A 63 -19.26 -42.48 -15.71
C GLU A 63 -19.72 -41.25 -16.48
N SER A 64 -19.43 -40.06 -15.94
CA SER A 64 -19.58 -38.79 -16.66
C SER A 64 -18.31 -37.97 -16.46
N THR A 65 -17.42 -38.03 -17.45
CA THR A 65 -16.37 -37.04 -17.65
C THR A 65 -17.00 -35.79 -18.26
N ASP A 66 -16.95 -34.66 -17.54
CA ASP A 66 -16.50 -33.33 -18.00
C ASP A 66 -16.98 -32.26 -16.99
N GLY A 67 -16.04 -31.43 -16.50
CA GLY A 67 -16.28 -30.39 -15.49
C GLY A 67 -15.61 -30.72 -14.14
N ASP A 68 -14.36 -30.28 -13.96
CA ASP A 68 -13.64 -30.35 -12.68
C ASP A 68 -13.95 -29.12 -11.81
N ASP A 69 -15.25 -28.85 -11.59
CA ASP A 69 -15.73 -27.83 -10.66
C ASP A 69 -15.68 -28.37 -9.21
N GLY A 70 -14.56 -29.03 -8.89
CA GLY A 70 -14.31 -29.83 -7.68
C GLY A 70 -13.35 -29.17 -6.69
N ALA A 71 -13.08 -27.87 -6.84
CA ALA A 71 -12.33 -27.09 -5.87
C ALA A 71 -13.13 -27.00 -4.56
N GLY A 72 -12.77 -27.83 -3.57
CA GLY A 72 -13.30 -27.67 -2.21
C GLY A 72 -12.92 -26.30 -1.65
N SER A 73 -13.77 -25.78 -0.76
CA SER A 73 -13.53 -24.50 -0.09
C SER A 73 -12.24 -24.52 0.74
N TYR A 74 -11.66 -23.35 0.92
CA TYR A 74 -10.35 -23.14 1.51
C TYR A 74 -10.38 -21.92 2.45
N ALA A 75 -9.48 -21.90 3.43
CA ALA A 75 -9.41 -20.84 4.41
C ALA A 75 -8.16 -19.97 4.20
N VAL A 76 -8.32 -18.67 4.40
CA VAL A 76 -7.24 -17.66 4.45
C VAL A 76 -7.40 -16.86 5.74
N GLU A 77 -6.31 -16.34 6.31
CA GLU A 77 -6.35 -15.65 7.60
C GLU A 77 -5.50 -14.38 7.60
N MET A 78 -6.09 -13.27 8.05
CA MET A 78 -5.38 -12.01 8.29
C MET A 78 -6.15 -11.16 9.31
N ALA A 79 -5.49 -10.65 10.35
CA ALA A 79 -6.09 -9.64 11.21
C ALA A 79 -6.34 -8.32 10.43
N PRO A 80 -7.44 -7.58 10.67
CA PRO A 80 -8.45 -7.81 11.72
C PRO A 80 -9.60 -8.76 11.33
N VAL A 81 -9.60 -9.28 10.10
CA VAL A 81 -10.69 -10.12 9.57
C VAL A 81 -10.76 -11.49 10.24
N GLY A 82 -9.60 -12.08 10.56
CA GLY A 82 -9.49 -13.46 11.05
C GLY A 82 -9.59 -14.49 9.92
N GLU A 83 -10.03 -15.70 10.24
CA GLU A 83 -10.21 -16.80 9.27
C GLU A 83 -11.43 -16.53 8.38
N LEU A 84 -11.19 -16.44 7.07
CA LEU A 84 -12.20 -16.34 6.01
C LEU A 84 -12.18 -17.61 5.16
N THR A 85 -13.34 -18.25 5.01
CA THR A 85 -13.51 -19.37 4.07
C THR A 85 -14.01 -18.85 2.72
N LEU A 86 -13.34 -19.25 1.64
CA LEU A 86 -13.69 -18.97 0.26
C LEU A 86 -14.05 -20.28 -0.45
N ASP A 87 -15.12 -20.28 -1.25
CA ASP A 87 -15.54 -21.46 -2.02
C ASP A 87 -14.78 -21.59 -3.35
N ALA A 88 -14.34 -20.46 -3.93
CA ALA A 88 -13.56 -20.38 -5.17
C ALA A 88 -12.55 -19.20 -5.08
N VAL A 89 -11.66 -19.09 -6.07
CA VAL A 89 -10.83 -17.88 -6.23
C VAL A 89 -11.73 -16.72 -6.68
N PRO A 90 -11.68 -15.54 -6.04
CA PRO A 90 -12.45 -14.37 -6.46
C PRO A 90 -12.17 -13.95 -7.90
N GLU A 91 -13.21 -13.69 -8.69
CA GLU A 91 -13.13 -13.22 -10.09
C GLU A 91 -13.43 -11.71 -10.21
N SER A 92 -14.14 -11.13 -9.24
CA SER A 92 -14.42 -9.69 -9.12
C SER A 92 -14.00 -9.20 -7.73
N VAL A 93 -13.01 -8.30 -7.67
CA VAL A 93 -12.37 -7.85 -6.42
C VAL A 93 -12.36 -6.33 -6.35
N SER A 94 -12.93 -5.80 -5.28
CA SER A 94 -12.83 -4.37 -4.96
C SER A 94 -11.58 -4.10 -4.13
N VAL A 95 -10.75 -3.13 -4.54
CA VAL A 95 -9.58 -2.69 -3.79
C VAL A 95 -9.60 -1.18 -3.53
N TYR A 96 -8.98 -0.75 -2.43
CA TYR A 96 -8.86 0.68 -2.11
C TYR A 96 -7.49 1.28 -2.48
N SER A 97 -6.43 0.50 -2.58
CA SER A 97 -5.07 1.03 -2.70
C SER A 97 -4.19 0.20 -3.63
N LEU A 98 -3.18 0.84 -4.22
CA LEU A 98 -2.20 0.19 -5.11
C LEU A 98 -1.56 -1.05 -4.48
N LEU A 99 -1.42 -1.11 -3.15
CA LEU A 99 -0.98 -2.30 -2.39
C LEU A 99 -1.67 -3.59 -2.86
N TYR A 100 -2.99 -3.54 -3.00
CA TYR A 100 -3.82 -4.70 -3.34
C TYR A 100 -4.02 -4.86 -4.85
N ALA A 101 -3.98 -3.76 -5.62
CA ALA A 101 -3.95 -3.83 -7.08
C ALA A 101 -2.65 -4.49 -7.59
N ASP A 102 -1.49 -4.08 -7.04
CA ASP A 102 -0.17 -4.64 -7.35
C ASP A 102 -0.06 -6.10 -6.89
N MET A 103 -0.62 -6.47 -5.74
CA MET A 103 -0.73 -7.88 -5.35
C MET A 103 -1.63 -8.70 -6.28
N ALA A 104 -2.77 -8.16 -6.73
CA ALA A 104 -3.64 -8.86 -7.67
C ALA A 104 -2.93 -9.09 -9.02
N VAL A 105 -2.26 -8.06 -9.56
CA VAL A 105 -1.42 -8.19 -10.78
C VAL A 105 -0.28 -9.18 -10.56
N ALA A 106 0.46 -9.10 -9.45
CA ALA A 106 1.57 -9.99 -9.13
C ALA A 106 1.22 -11.48 -9.11
N TYR A 107 -0.05 -11.80 -8.86
CA TYR A 107 -0.56 -13.17 -8.86
C TYR A 107 -1.36 -13.53 -10.13
N GLY A 108 -1.39 -12.66 -11.15
CA GLY A 108 -2.06 -12.92 -12.42
C GLY A 108 -3.57 -12.65 -12.41
N HIS A 109 -4.07 -11.91 -11.42
CA HIS A 109 -5.48 -11.55 -11.22
C HIS A 109 -5.72 -10.03 -11.33
N GLY A 110 -4.90 -9.31 -12.12
CA GLY A 110 -5.08 -7.87 -12.37
C GLY A 110 -6.48 -7.53 -12.89
N ASP A 111 -6.96 -8.31 -13.87
CA ASP A 111 -8.29 -8.19 -14.49
C ASP A 111 -9.47 -8.33 -13.51
N ALA A 112 -9.26 -8.92 -12.33
CA ALA A 112 -10.31 -9.02 -11.31
C ALA A 112 -10.56 -7.69 -10.57
N VAL A 113 -9.64 -6.73 -10.66
CA VAL A 113 -9.72 -5.47 -9.91
C VAL A 113 -10.77 -4.54 -10.54
N ASN A 114 -11.86 -4.29 -9.82
CA ASN A 114 -12.98 -3.48 -10.30
C ASN A 114 -13.00 -2.03 -9.74
N SER A 115 -12.12 -1.69 -8.81
CA SER A 115 -12.11 -0.38 -8.14
C SER A 115 -10.76 0.04 -7.61
N LEU A 116 -10.60 1.35 -7.39
CA LEU A 116 -9.48 1.97 -6.69
C LEU A 116 -10.04 3.02 -5.71
N GLY A 117 -9.32 3.28 -4.61
CA GLY A 117 -9.75 4.27 -3.62
C GLY A 117 -9.83 5.67 -4.22
N PHE A 118 -8.76 6.10 -4.87
CA PHE A 118 -8.58 7.42 -5.49
C PHE A 118 -8.74 7.34 -7.02
N ASP A 119 -8.50 8.48 -7.68
CA ASP A 119 -8.52 8.63 -9.14
C ASP A 119 -7.73 7.51 -9.85
N ALA A 120 -8.44 6.81 -10.74
CA ALA A 120 -7.93 5.61 -11.40
C ALA A 120 -6.89 5.94 -12.50
N ASP A 121 -6.88 7.16 -13.05
CA ASP A 121 -5.82 7.58 -13.96
C ASP A 121 -4.52 7.81 -13.20
N ALA A 122 -4.54 8.54 -12.07
CA ALA A 122 -3.35 8.74 -11.25
C ALA A 122 -2.78 7.42 -10.70
N GLY A 123 -3.64 6.55 -10.14
CA GLY A 123 -3.20 5.24 -9.63
C GLY A 123 -2.76 4.29 -10.75
N GLY A 124 -3.49 4.27 -11.87
CA GLY A 124 -3.18 3.45 -13.03
C GLY A 124 -1.87 3.86 -13.71
N ASN A 125 -1.62 5.16 -13.90
CA ASN A 125 -0.37 5.67 -14.46
C ASN A 125 0.84 5.27 -13.59
N THR A 126 0.70 5.31 -12.25
CA THR A 126 1.76 4.86 -11.33
C THR A 126 2.08 3.38 -11.54
N LEU A 127 1.07 2.50 -11.63
CA LEU A 127 1.28 1.07 -11.91
C LEU A 127 1.86 0.82 -13.30
N GLU A 128 1.27 1.43 -14.33
CA GLU A 128 1.70 1.35 -15.74
C GLU A 128 3.18 1.76 -15.90
N ALA A 129 3.64 2.77 -15.17
CA ALA A 129 5.04 3.18 -15.18
C ALA A 129 5.98 2.06 -14.72
N TYR A 130 5.71 1.40 -13.59
CA TYR A 130 6.53 0.28 -13.11
C TYR A 130 6.42 -0.94 -14.03
N TYR A 131 5.23 -1.21 -14.58
CA TYR A 131 4.99 -2.40 -15.40
C TYR A 131 5.49 -2.28 -16.83
N ALA A 132 5.67 -1.06 -17.37
CA ALA A 132 6.29 -0.82 -18.68
C ALA A 132 7.70 -1.43 -18.81
N GLU A 133 8.36 -1.73 -17.69
CA GLU A 133 9.67 -2.39 -17.61
C GLU A 133 9.61 -3.92 -17.45
N LEU A 134 8.42 -4.52 -17.55
CA LEU A 134 8.16 -5.96 -17.45
C LEU A 134 7.34 -6.42 -18.69
N ASP A 135 7.93 -7.24 -19.56
CA ASP A 135 7.26 -7.68 -20.79
C ASP A 135 6.00 -8.51 -20.48
N GLY A 136 4.85 -8.11 -21.03
CA GLY A 136 3.57 -8.79 -20.82
C GLY A 136 2.90 -8.58 -19.45
N VAL A 137 3.38 -7.66 -18.62
CA VAL A 137 2.70 -7.25 -17.38
C VAL A 137 2.01 -5.91 -17.60
N ASP A 138 0.71 -5.84 -17.32
CA ASP A 138 -0.10 -4.63 -17.41
C ASP A 138 -1.20 -4.59 -16.33
N PHE A 139 -1.94 -3.48 -16.30
CA PHE A 139 -3.11 -3.28 -15.45
C PHE A 139 -4.19 -2.57 -16.27
N ASP A 140 -5.24 -3.31 -16.64
CA ASP A 140 -6.37 -2.69 -17.32
C ASP A 140 -7.17 -1.83 -16.34
N ARG A 141 -7.27 -0.54 -16.67
CA ARG A 141 -8.08 0.45 -15.94
C ARG A 141 -9.47 0.63 -16.53
N GLU A 142 -9.80 -0.03 -17.66
CA GLU A 142 -11.13 0.07 -18.25
C GLU A 142 -12.20 -0.51 -17.30
N GLY A 143 -13.14 0.34 -16.90
CA GLY A 143 -14.22 -0.04 -15.98
C GLY A 143 -13.91 0.15 -14.48
N VAL A 144 -12.64 0.32 -14.10
CA VAL A 144 -12.22 0.54 -12.70
C VAL A 144 -12.92 1.77 -12.10
N ARG A 145 -13.58 1.58 -10.95
CA ARG A 145 -14.38 2.61 -10.27
C ARG A 145 -13.58 3.28 -9.14
N GLN A 146 -13.58 4.61 -9.10
CA GLN A 146 -13.10 5.34 -7.93
C GLN A 146 -14.10 5.20 -6.77
N LEU A 147 -13.66 4.69 -5.62
CA LEU A 147 -14.47 4.48 -4.43
C LEU A 147 -14.73 5.77 -3.64
N ASN A 148 -13.73 6.63 -3.52
CA ASN A 148 -13.81 7.78 -2.65
C ASN A 148 -14.34 9.05 -3.32
N ALA A 149 -14.98 9.88 -2.52
CA ALA A 149 -15.37 11.23 -2.87
C ALA A 149 -15.07 12.19 -1.71
N GLY A 150 -14.85 13.46 -2.05
CA GLY A 150 -14.55 14.52 -1.08
C GLY A 150 -13.11 15.03 -1.14
N SER A 151 -12.83 16.06 -0.34
CA SER A 151 -11.50 16.63 -0.11
C SER A 151 -11.55 17.52 1.14
N GLY A 152 -10.42 17.67 1.83
CA GLY A 152 -10.34 18.47 3.05
C GLY A 152 -11.09 17.85 4.24
N ASP A 153 -12.27 18.39 4.56
CA ASP A 153 -13.01 18.14 5.81
C ASP A 153 -13.53 16.69 5.97
N GLY A 154 -13.45 15.85 4.94
CA GLY A 154 -13.81 14.44 4.97
C GLY A 154 -13.42 13.70 3.69
N ILE A 155 -13.06 12.42 3.82
CA ILE A 155 -13.04 11.44 2.74
C ILE A 155 -14.20 10.47 3.04
N ALA A 156 -15.12 10.33 2.08
CA ALA A 156 -16.25 9.43 2.17
C ALA A 156 -16.16 8.37 1.06
N VAL A 157 -16.68 7.17 1.35
CA VAL A 157 -16.95 6.13 0.35
C VAL A 157 -18.45 5.89 0.35
N ASP A 158 -19.08 5.88 -0.82
CA ASP A 158 -20.51 5.58 -0.92
C ASP A 158 -20.75 4.08 -0.78
N ARG A 159 -21.72 3.70 0.06
CA ARG A 159 -22.11 2.30 0.25
C ARG A 159 -22.82 1.78 -1.00
N GLU A 160 -23.65 2.61 -1.65
CA GLU A 160 -24.37 2.21 -2.86
C GLU A 160 -23.39 1.79 -3.96
N LEU A 161 -22.19 2.40 -4.03
CA LEU A 161 -21.14 2.02 -4.97
C LEU A 161 -20.57 0.63 -4.71
N LEU A 162 -20.43 0.18 -3.45
CA LEU A 162 -19.98 -1.18 -3.16
C LEU A 162 -21.03 -2.22 -3.57
N TYR A 163 -22.32 -1.92 -3.40
CA TYR A 163 -23.42 -2.73 -3.94
C TYR A 163 -23.45 -2.72 -5.49
N GLU A 164 -23.11 -1.59 -6.15
CA GLU A 164 -23.01 -1.52 -7.62
C GLU A 164 -21.81 -2.31 -8.19
N LEU A 165 -20.75 -2.49 -7.41
CA LEU A 165 -19.55 -3.22 -7.82
C LEU A 165 -19.71 -4.74 -7.87
N ASP A 166 -20.70 -5.30 -7.15
CA ASP A 166 -21.05 -6.73 -7.15
C ASP A 166 -19.80 -7.64 -7.10
N SER A 167 -18.92 -7.35 -6.12
CA SER A 167 -17.62 -8.02 -5.96
C SER A 167 -17.79 -9.35 -5.22
N ASP A 168 -16.93 -10.33 -5.49
CA ASP A 168 -16.81 -11.56 -4.70
C ASP A 168 -16.02 -11.32 -3.39
N LEU A 169 -15.15 -10.31 -3.40
CA LEU A 169 -14.29 -9.94 -2.26
C LEU A 169 -14.01 -8.43 -2.25
N HIS A 170 -14.09 -7.82 -1.07
CA HIS A 170 -13.48 -6.52 -0.81
C HIS A 170 -12.05 -6.74 -0.27
N LEU A 171 -11.06 -6.73 -1.15
CA LEU A 171 -9.63 -6.86 -0.79
C LEU A 171 -9.11 -5.51 -0.25
N ALA A 172 -9.62 -5.17 0.92
CA ALA A 172 -9.37 -3.96 1.68
C ALA A 172 -9.63 -4.22 3.18
N ASP A 173 -9.00 -3.42 4.03
CA ASP A 173 -9.15 -3.52 5.49
C ASP A 173 -10.54 -3.00 5.93
N PRO A 174 -11.38 -3.79 6.62
CA PRO A 174 -12.68 -3.30 7.09
C PRO A 174 -12.54 -2.09 8.04
N CYS A 175 -11.45 -2.00 8.80
CA CYS A 175 -11.19 -0.89 9.72
C CYS A 175 -10.81 0.41 9.01
N LEU A 176 -10.43 0.35 7.73
CA LEU A 176 -10.32 1.54 6.89
C LEU A 176 -11.70 2.16 6.67
N PHE A 177 -12.72 1.35 6.43
CA PHE A 177 -14.08 1.83 6.17
C PHE A 177 -14.69 2.45 7.43
N VAL A 178 -14.50 1.84 8.61
CA VAL A 178 -14.86 2.43 9.93
C VAL A 178 -14.19 3.81 10.18
N SER A 179 -13.13 4.16 9.44
CA SER A 179 -12.47 5.48 9.55
C SER A 179 -13.03 6.56 8.62
N PHE A 180 -13.89 6.21 7.65
CA PHE A 180 -14.48 7.18 6.73
C PHE A 180 -15.67 7.92 7.34
N GLU A 181 -15.95 9.12 6.80
CA GLU A 181 -17.12 9.89 7.23
C GLU A 181 -18.42 9.12 6.89
N GLY A 182 -19.28 8.96 7.89
CA GLY A 182 -20.58 8.28 7.72
C GLY A 182 -20.50 6.76 7.68
N TRP A 183 -19.46 6.16 8.27
CA TRP A 183 -19.32 4.72 8.44
C TRP A 183 -19.11 4.33 9.91
N ASP A 184 -19.71 3.22 10.32
CA ASP A 184 -19.43 2.53 11.57
C ASP A 184 -19.29 0.99 11.37
N GLU A 185 -19.19 0.23 12.45
CA GLU A 185 -19.05 -1.24 12.39
C GLU A 185 -20.31 -1.95 11.88
N ASP A 186 -21.50 -1.43 12.18
CA ASP A 186 -22.76 -2.01 11.73
C ASP A 186 -22.88 -1.84 10.20
N ASP A 187 -22.41 -0.70 9.67
CA ASP A 187 -22.35 -0.43 8.23
C ASP A 187 -21.38 -1.37 7.49
N VAL A 188 -20.19 -1.62 8.05
CA VAL A 188 -19.22 -2.56 7.49
C VAL A 188 -19.74 -4.00 7.57
N ALA A 189 -20.42 -4.37 8.66
CA ALA A 189 -21.09 -5.66 8.78
C ALA A 189 -22.25 -5.82 7.78
N GLU A 190 -23.00 -4.76 7.49
CA GLU A 190 -24.06 -4.79 6.46
C GLU A 190 -23.48 -5.10 5.08
N VAL A 191 -22.42 -4.39 4.66
CA VAL A 191 -21.76 -4.65 3.37
C VAL A 191 -21.15 -6.06 3.34
N ARG A 192 -20.50 -6.49 4.42
CA ARG A 192 -19.94 -7.84 4.54
C ARG A 192 -20.98 -8.95 4.33
N ASP A 193 -22.17 -8.77 4.90
CA ASP A 193 -23.22 -9.80 4.93
C ASP A 193 -24.17 -9.75 3.71
N ASN A 194 -24.20 -8.64 2.96
CA ASN A 194 -25.11 -8.46 1.82
C ASN A 194 -24.41 -8.27 0.46
N VAL A 195 -23.10 -7.97 0.44
CA VAL A 195 -22.28 -7.86 -0.78
C VAL A 195 -21.20 -8.96 -0.76
N ALA A 196 -20.09 -8.73 -0.06
CA ALA A 196 -18.96 -9.66 -0.01
C ALA A 196 -18.10 -9.49 1.24
N PRO A 197 -17.36 -10.54 1.65
CA PRO A 197 -16.41 -10.44 2.76
C PRO A 197 -15.30 -9.40 2.48
N PHE A 198 -14.75 -8.86 3.56
CA PHE A 198 -13.53 -8.05 3.52
C PHE A 198 -12.29 -8.92 3.77
N PHE A 199 -11.16 -8.59 3.16
CA PHE A 199 -9.85 -9.15 3.48
C PHE A 199 -8.76 -8.10 3.28
N GLY A 200 -8.17 -7.59 4.36
CA GLY A 200 -7.14 -6.56 4.26
C GLY A 200 -6.62 -6.07 5.60
N ASN A 201 -5.46 -5.43 5.57
CA ASN A 201 -4.80 -4.77 6.70
C ASN A 201 -4.08 -3.50 6.20
N VAL A 202 -4.56 -2.31 6.59
CA VAL A 202 -4.01 -1.02 6.13
C VAL A 202 -3.26 -0.27 7.22
N TYR A 203 -3.58 -0.48 8.51
CA TYR A 203 -2.92 0.24 9.60
C TYR A 203 -1.48 -0.20 9.81
N SER A 204 -1.11 -1.39 9.30
CA SER A 204 0.29 -1.79 9.09
C SER A 204 1.09 -0.86 8.19
N ARG A 205 0.48 -0.01 7.36
CA ARG A 205 1.20 0.94 6.49
C ARG A 205 2.17 1.81 7.27
N ARG A 206 1.70 2.40 8.36
CA ARG A 206 2.47 3.31 9.23
C ARG A 206 2.59 2.79 10.67
N HIS A 207 2.15 1.56 10.92
CA HIS A 207 1.99 0.99 12.27
C HIS A 207 1.16 1.91 13.18
N SER A 208 0.10 2.49 12.59
CA SER A 208 -0.80 3.46 13.20
C SER A 208 -1.88 2.78 14.02
N GLU A 209 -2.37 3.43 15.07
CA GLU A 209 -3.48 2.90 15.89
C GLU A 209 -4.80 2.89 15.06
N PRO A 210 -5.51 1.76 14.95
CA PRO A 210 -6.79 1.69 14.26
C PRO A 210 -7.92 2.39 15.04
N PRO A 211 -9.11 2.60 14.44
CA PRO A 211 -10.29 3.13 15.12
C PRO A 211 -10.61 2.33 16.39
N GLU A 212 -11.15 2.98 17.43
CA GLU A 212 -11.36 2.36 18.75
C GLU A 212 -11.94 0.94 18.74
N PRO A 213 -13.01 0.63 17.98
CA PRO A 213 -13.59 -0.70 17.97
C PRO A 213 -12.68 -1.77 17.33
N CYS A 214 -11.89 -1.36 16.35
CA CYS A 214 -10.97 -2.21 15.60
C CYS A 214 -9.66 -2.55 16.33
N ARG A 215 -9.43 -2.05 17.55
CA ARG A 215 -8.13 -2.22 18.24
C ARG A 215 -7.94 -3.60 18.86
N GLU A 216 -9.02 -4.25 19.29
CA GLU A 216 -8.93 -5.58 19.88
C GLU A 216 -8.67 -6.62 18.78
N GLY A 217 -7.56 -7.36 18.89
CA GLY A 217 -7.18 -8.37 17.92
C GLY A 217 -6.52 -7.86 16.63
N TYR A 218 -6.28 -6.55 16.49
CA TYR A 218 -5.53 -6.03 15.34
C TYR A 218 -4.04 -6.43 15.44
N GLU A 219 -3.53 -7.10 14.41
CA GLU A 219 -2.10 -7.40 14.26
C GLU A 219 -1.47 -6.54 13.16
N TYR A 220 -0.16 -6.34 13.26
CA TYR A 220 0.60 -5.56 12.28
C TYR A 220 1.57 -6.45 11.50
N TYR A 221 1.54 -6.32 10.19
CA TYR A 221 2.28 -7.13 9.23
C TYR A 221 3.23 -6.29 8.38
N GLY A 222 4.35 -6.87 7.95
CA GLY A 222 5.20 -6.35 6.90
C GLY A 222 4.56 -6.49 5.52
N LEU A 223 5.10 -5.77 4.53
CA LEU A 223 4.59 -5.78 3.16
C LEU A 223 4.44 -7.21 2.59
N TRP A 224 5.48 -8.01 2.75
CA TRP A 224 5.55 -9.36 2.18
C TRP A 224 4.76 -10.39 3.00
N GLU A 225 4.47 -10.11 4.28
CA GLU A 225 3.56 -10.91 5.10
C GLU A 225 2.08 -10.67 4.70
N ILE A 226 1.74 -9.46 4.25
CA ILE A 226 0.44 -9.17 3.61
C ILE A 226 0.42 -9.82 2.22
N ALA A 227 1.49 -9.69 1.43
CA ALA A 227 1.59 -10.29 0.11
C ALA A 227 1.36 -11.82 0.14
N GLU A 228 1.99 -12.53 1.09
CA GLU A 228 1.81 -13.97 1.32
C GLU A 228 0.32 -14.34 1.56
N ARG A 229 -0.36 -13.56 2.41
CA ARG A 229 -1.78 -13.79 2.74
C ARG A 229 -2.69 -13.55 1.55
N VAL A 230 -2.40 -12.55 0.73
CA VAL A 230 -3.13 -12.27 -0.51
C VAL A 230 -2.84 -13.32 -1.59
N ALA A 231 -1.62 -13.88 -1.65
CA ALA A 231 -1.34 -15.04 -2.50
C ALA A 231 -2.23 -16.24 -2.12
N GLY A 232 -2.49 -16.40 -0.82
CA GLY A 232 -3.47 -17.37 -0.30
C GLY A 232 -4.88 -17.18 -0.87
N VAL A 233 -5.36 -15.94 -1.00
CA VAL A 233 -6.68 -15.60 -1.57
C VAL A 233 -6.79 -16.09 -3.02
N PHE A 234 -5.75 -15.83 -3.82
CA PHE A 234 -5.71 -16.21 -5.23
C PHE A 234 -5.26 -17.66 -5.48
N ARG A 235 -4.87 -18.39 -4.42
CA ARG A 235 -4.24 -19.73 -4.48
C ARG A 235 -2.93 -19.77 -5.28
N GLU A 236 -2.14 -18.70 -5.20
CA GLU A 236 -0.88 -18.51 -5.93
C GLU A 236 0.36 -18.45 -5.01
N PRO A 237 0.54 -19.38 -4.03
CA PRO A 237 1.70 -19.35 -3.14
C PRO A 237 3.02 -19.59 -3.88
N GLU A 238 3.01 -20.35 -4.97
CA GLU A 238 4.22 -20.63 -5.77
C GLU A 238 4.74 -19.36 -6.46
N ARG A 239 3.85 -18.48 -6.96
CA ARG A 239 4.24 -17.15 -7.49
C ARG A 239 4.77 -16.25 -6.39
N PHE A 240 4.14 -16.24 -5.21
CA PHE A 240 4.64 -15.50 -4.05
C PHE A 240 6.05 -15.95 -3.65
N GLU A 241 6.29 -17.26 -3.50
CA GLU A 241 7.62 -17.80 -3.17
C GLU A 241 8.67 -17.40 -4.23
N ALA A 242 8.30 -17.42 -5.52
CA ALA A 242 9.19 -17.03 -6.61
C ALA A 242 9.53 -15.53 -6.60
N LEU A 243 8.55 -14.64 -6.35
CA LEU A 243 8.76 -13.19 -6.20
C LEU A 243 9.55 -12.86 -4.91
N ALA A 244 9.24 -13.55 -3.80
CA ALA A 244 9.96 -13.40 -2.54
C ALA A 244 11.44 -13.77 -2.70
N ALA A 245 11.75 -14.83 -3.45
CA ALA A 245 13.12 -15.19 -3.79
C ALA A 245 13.83 -14.11 -4.63
N VAL A 246 13.16 -13.47 -5.61
CA VAL A 246 13.74 -12.32 -6.34
C VAL A 246 14.04 -11.16 -5.40
N ARG A 247 13.14 -10.87 -4.45
CA ARG A 247 13.39 -9.85 -3.43
C ARG A 247 14.58 -10.22 -2.55
N ASP A 248 14.67 -11.45 -2.06
CA ASP A 248 15.74 -11.84 -1.15
C ASP A 248 17.11 -11.80 -1.86
N ASP A 249 17.19 -12.20 -3.14
CA ASP A 249 18.37 -12.00 -4.00
C ASP A 249 18.76 -10.50 -4.13
N LEU A 250 17.76 -9.60 -4.30
CA LEU A 250 17.94 -8.15 -4.38
C LEU A 250 18.40 -7.54 -3.04
N ILE A 251 17.84 -7.99 -1.91
CA ILE A 251 18.24 -7.54 -0.57
C ILE A 251 19.68 -7.99 -0.26
N GLU A 252 20.05 -9.25 -0.56
CA GLU A 252 21.43 -9.72 -0.38
C GLU A 252 22.41 -8.88 -1.22
N THR A 253 22.04 -8.58 -2.47
CA THR A 253 22.84 -7.73 -3.38
C THR A 253 23.04 -6.32 -2.82
N VAL A 254 21.98 -5.71 -2.28
CA VAL A 254 22.05 -4.38 -1.64
C VAL A 254 22.93 -4.44 -0.38
N GLU A 255 22.61 -5.32 0.58
CA GLU A 255 23.29 -5.39 1.88
C GLU A 255 24.79 -5.68 1.76
N ALA A 256 25.20 -6.43 0.71
CA ALA A 256 26.58 -6.79 0.47
C ALA A 256 27.51 -5.61 0.12
N ASP A 257 27.01 -4.52 -0.48
CA ASP A 257 27.83 -3.35 -0.86
C ASP A 257 27.46 -2.04 -0.15
N LEU A 258 26.56 -2.08 0.85
CA LEU A 258 26.28 -0.90 1.69
C LEU A 258 27.55 -0.41 2.39
N PRO A 259 27.79 0.92 2.46
CA PRO A 259 28.86 1.46 3.28
C PRO A 259 28.61 1.22 4.78
N PRO A 260 29.65 1.36 5.63
CA PRO A 260 29.50 1.31 7.09
C PRO A 260 28.42 2.27 7.59
N ALA A 261 27.67 1.88 8.63
CA ALA A 261 26.52 2.67 9.11
C ALA A 261 26.85 4.14 9.47
N ALA A 262 28.10 4.44 9.85
CA ALA A 262 28.56 5.80 10.16
C ALA A 262 28.93 6.65 8.91
N GLU A 263 28.91 6.06 7.72
CA GLU A 263 29.14 6.70 6.41
C GLU A 263 27.84 6.78 5.58
N ARG A 264 26.70 6.36 6.16
CA ARG A 264 25.38 6.42 5.51
C ARG A 264 24.74 7.79 5.72
N PRO A 265 24.04 8.35 4.71
CA PRO A 265 23.36 9.62 4.84
C PRO A 265 22.23 9.57 5.88
N THR A 266 21.90 10.73 6.43
CA THR A 266 20.59 11.00 7.03
C THR A 266 19.55 11.16 5.93
N VAL A 267 18.36 10.61 6.12
CA VAL A 267 17.31 10.56 5.10
C VAL A 267 16.00 11.07 5.67
N GLY A 268 15.42 12.06 4.99
CA GLY A 268 14.04 12.50 5.22
C GLY A 268 13.11 11.93 4.16
N SER A 269 12.29 10.92 4.50
CA SER A 269 11.15 10.53 3.67
C SER A 269 9.95 11.41 4.03
N LEU A 270 9.40 12.11 3.06
CA LEU A 270 8.32 13.07 3.29
C LEU A 270 7.41 13.25 2.07
N LEU A 271 6.30 13.93 2.28
CA LEU A 271 5.48 14.54 1.24
C LEU A 271 5.59 16.07 1.37
N TYR A 272 5.82 16.80 0.27
CA TYR A 272 5.78 18.26 0.24
C TYR A 272 4.57 18.75 -0.55
N MET A 273 3.83 19.70 0.02
CA MET A 273 2.72 20.40 -0.64
C MET A 273 2.64 21.84 -0.14
N ASP A 274 2.59 22.80 -1.05
CA ASP A 274 2.30 24.22 -0.78
C ASP A 274 3.09 24.81 0.42
N GLY A 275 4.42 24.71 0.38
CA GLY A 275 5.31 25.21 1.44
C GLY A 275 5.36 24.37 2.72
N THR A 276 4.71 23.21 2.74
CA THR A 276 4.53 22.37 3.94
C THR A 276 5.06 20.96 3.72
N TYR A 277 5.87 20.47 4.66
CA TYR A 277 6.45 19.11 4.65
C TYR A 277 5.77 18.19 5.67
N TYR A 278 5.44 16.97 5.24
CA TYR A 278 4.79 15.94 6.05
C TYR A 278 5.71 14.70 6.14
N PRO A 279 6.45 14.52 7.24
CA PRO A 279 7.45 13.46 7.36
C PRO A 279 6.84 12.07 7.55
N SER A 280 7.62 11.04 7.23
CA SER A 280 7.26 9.64 7.38
C SER A 280 8.40 8.85 8.02
N ARG A 281 8.11 8.16 9.14
CA ARG A 281 9.11 7.37 9.86
C ARG A 281 9.68 6.25 9.01
N ILE A 282 11.00 6.28 8.78
CA ILE A 282 11.74 5.17 8.14
C ILE A 282 12.36 4.22 9.17
N ASP A 283 12.50 4.65 10.44
CA ASP A 283 13.08 3.87 11.55
C ASP A 283 12.09 2.90 12.24
N ARG A 284 10.80 2.89 11.85
CA ARG A 284 9.75 2.10 12.51
C ARG A 284 9.25 0.90 11.70
N PRO A 285 8.60 -0.06 12.38
CA PRO A 285 7.73 -1.02 11.72
C PRO A 285 6.69 -0.34 10.84
N GLY A 286 6.25 -1.05 9.81
CA GLY A 286 5.19 -0.65 8.89
C GLY A 286 5.64 -0.56 7.43
N PHE A 287 4.74 -0.85 6.49
CA PHE A 287 5.14 -1.12 5.11
C PHE A 287 5.39 0.10 4.21
N ALA A 288 4.97 1.32 4.58
CA ALA A 288 5.14 2.52 3.75
C ALA A 288 6.59 2.72 3.26
N ASN A 289 7.54 2.51 4.16
CA ASN A 289 8.98 2.65 3.90
C ASN A 289 9.67 1.28 3.79
N ALA A 290 8.98 0.25 3.28
CA ALA A 290 9.55 -1.08 3.02
C ALA A 290 10.75 -1.03 2.07
N HIS A 291 10.75 -0.13 1.10
CA HIS A 291 11.87 0.11 0.19
C HIS A 291 13.08 0.78 0.85
N VAL A 292 12.90 1.62 1.89
CA VAL A 292 14.01 2.36 2.53
C VAL A 292 14.69 1.58 3.67
N ARG A 293 13.94 0.74 4.38
CA ARG A 293 14.44 0.03 5.58
C ARG A 293 15.67 -0.87 5.35
N PRO A 294 15.86 -1.61 4.23
CA PRO A 294 17.04 -2.44 4.00
C PRO A 294 18.37 -1.68 4.05
N PHE A 295 18.36 -0.39 3.69
CA PHE A 295 19.56 0.43 3.62
C PHE A 295 20.10 0.83 5.00
N GLY A 296 19.31 0.64 6.07
CA GLY A 296 19.72 0.95 7.46
C GLY A 296 20.32 2.35 7.60
N VAL A 297 19.69 3.32 6.94
CA VAL A 297 20.03 4.76 7.02
C VAL A 297 19.42 5.39 8.27
N SER A 298 19.94 6.55 8.67
CA SER A 298 19.39 7.28 9.80
C SER A 298 18.17 8.09 9.37
N ASP A 299 17.04 7.94 10.06
CA ASP A 299 15.89 8.83 9.89
C ASP A 299 16.25 10.22 10.39
N ALA A 300 16.24 11.22 9.50
CA ALA A 300 16.56 12.60 9.86
C ALA A 300 15.56 13.18 10.87
N PHE A 301 14.33 12.68 10.88
CA PHE A 301 13.31 13.08 11.83
C PHE A 301 13.35 12.23 13.13
N GLY A 302 14.24 11.24 13.25
CA GLY A 302 14.23 10.23 14.32
C GLY A 302 14.66 10.71 15.72
N ALA A 303 15.04 11.99 15.87
CA ALA A 303 15.50 12.56 17.13
C ALA A 303 14.37 12.82 18.14
N ASP A 304 14.69 12.80 19.45
CA ASP A 304 13.71 12.91 20.55
C ASP A 304 12.94 14.25 20.58
N ASP A 305 13.43 15.27 19.89
CA ASP A 305 12.87 16.62 19.78
C ASP A 305 12.07 16.87 18.48
N VAL A 306 11.98 15.88 17.59
CA VAL A 306 11.28 15.99 16.31
C VAL A 306 9.95 15.23 16.33
N THR A 307 8.84 15.95 16.15
CA THR A 307 7.46 15.43 16.25
C THR A 307 6.83 15.09 14.90
N TYR A 308 6.55 13.82 14.66
CA TYR A 308 5.92 13.36 13.41
C TYR A 308 4.40 13.60 13.33
N GLU A 309 3.79 14.07 14.42
CA GLU A 309 2.39 14.53 14.45
C GLU A 309 2.25 15.98 13.97
N THR A 310 3.35 16.65 13.63
CA THR A 310 3.38 18.01 13.08
C THR A 310 3.84 18.01 11.63
N ALA A 311 3.28 18.92 10.85
CA ALA A 311 3.87 19.33 9.58
C ALA A 311 4.95 20.40 9.83
N TYR A 312 5.88 20.53 8.90
CA TYR A 312 7.07 21.38 9.00
C TYR A 312 7.04 22.47 7.92
N ASP A 313 7.52 23.67 8.24
CA ASP A 313 7.85 24.70 7.25
C ASP A 313 9.33 24.61 6.79
N HIS A 314 9.76 25.51 5.90
CA HIS A 314 11.12 25.51 5.36
C HIS A 314 12.18 25.76 6.43
N GLU A 315 11.93 26.68 7.36
CA GLU A 315 12.82 27.01 8.47
C GLU A 315 12.99 25.81 9.42
N GLN A 316 11.91 25.14 9.79
CA GLN A 316 11.98 23.95 10.64
C GLN A 316 12.67 22.76 9.94
N LEU A 317 12.52 22.61 8.62
CA LEU A 317 13.24 21.58 7.87
C LEU A 317 14.74 21.90 7.76
N LEU A 318 15.11 23.18 7.65
CA LEU A 318 16.51 23.64 7.63
C LEU A 318 17.20 23.49 9.00
N ASP A 319 16.47 23.50 10.11
CA ASP A 319 17.01 23.12 11.42
C ASP A 319 17.31 21.60 11.54
N ILE A 320 16.66 20.76 10.71
CA ILE A 320 16.87 19.30 10.66
C ILE A 320 17.96 18.92 9.63
N ASP A 321 17.95 19.58 8.49
CA ASP A 321 18.89 19.49 7.36
C ASP A 321 19.32 18.07 6.94
N PRO A 322 18.40 17.23 6.40
CA PRO A 322 18.74 15.90 5.92
C PRO A 322 19.71 15.92 4.72
N ASP A 323 20.63 14.95 4.68
CA ASP A 323 21.55 14.76 3.54
C ASP A 323 20.81 14.34 2.25
N VAL A 324 19.66 13.67 2.38
CA VAL A 324 18.80 13.23 1.27
C VAL A 324 17.33 13.45 1.61
N LEU A 325 16.58 13.98 0.65
CA LEU A 325 15.12 14.08 0.70
C LEU A 325 14.48 13.13 -0.32
N LEU A 326 13.61 12.25 0.17
CA LEU A 326 12.85 11.29 -0.62
C LEU A 326 11.38 11.72 -0.64
N HIS A 327 10.94 12.30 -1.75
CA HIS A 327 9.57 12.78 -1.92
C HIS A 327 8.66 11.61 -2.31
N GLN A 328 7.75 11.23 -1.42
CA GLN A 328 6.77 10.15 -1.65
C GLN A 328 5.86 10.46 -2.83
N TYR A 329 5.31 9.40 -3.47
CA TYR A 329 4.43 9.53 -4.63
C TYR A 329 5.11 10.25 -5.82
N GLY A 330 6.37 9.92 -6.09
CA GLY A 330 7.21 10.63 -7.06
C GLY A 330 7.28 10.05 -8.48
N ILE A 331 6.70 8.87 -8.74
CA ILE A 331 6.72 8.21 -10.07
C ILE A 331 5.31 8.19 -10.63
N GLU A 332 5.08 8.85 -11.77
CA GLU A 332 3.80 8.91 -12.52
C GLU A 332 2.56 8.97 -11.63
N SER A 333 2.60 9.88 -10.65
CA SER A 333 1.61 10.00 -9.58
C SER A 333 1.19 11.46 -9.42
N TYR A 334 0.87 11.88 -8.19
CA TYR A 334 0.25 13.18 -7.92
C TYR A 334 1.18 14.40 -7.99
N TYR A 335 2.51 14.22 -8.01
CA TYR A 335 3.47 15.32 -7.85
C TYR A 335 4.55 15.34 -8.94
N ASP A 336 4.73 16.51 -9.55
CA ASP A 336 5.89 16.84 -10.36
C ASP A 336 7.06 17.20 -9.44
N VAL A 337 7.79 16.17 -8.98
CA VAL A 337 8.88 16.32 -8.01
C VAL A 337 10.06 17.11 -8.60
N ALA A 338 10.25 17.07 -9.92
CA ALA A 338 11.25 17.88 -10.62
C ALA A 338 10.91 19.38 -10.52
N ALA A 339 9.67 19.76 -10.84
CA ALA A 339 9.20 21.15 -10.69
C ALA A 339 9.19 21.61 -9.22
N VAL A 340 8.84 20.72 -8.27
CA VAL A 340 8.96 21.01 -6.82
C VAL A 340 10.41 21.31 -6.43
N ARG A 341 11.37 20.52 -6.92
CA ARG A 341 12.80 20.75 -6.66
C ARG A 341 13.27 22.10 -7.22
N GLU A 342 12.81 22.49 -8.42
CA GLU A 342 13.10 23.81 -8.99
C GLU A 342 12.52 24.95 -8.13
N GLU A 343 11.27 24.83 -7.68
CA GLU A 343 10.64 25.79 -6.75
C GLU A 343 11.45 25.95 -5.45
N LEU A 344 11.85 24.84 -4.84
CA LEU A 344 12.61 24.83 -3.59
C LEU A 344 14.02 25.42 -3.76
N ALA A 345 14.69 25.16 -4.89
CA ALA A 345 16.01 25.70 -5.19
C ALA A 345 16.02 27.23 -5.39
N ASP A 346 14.94 27.81 -5.92
CA ASP A 346 14.76 29.26 -6.04
C ASP A 346 14.29 29.93 -4.73
N HIS A 347 13.87 29.15 -3.71
CA HIS A 347 13.36 29.68 -2.44
C HIS A 347 14.50 30.03 -1.45
N PRO A 348 14.51 31.23 -0.83
CA PRO A 348 15.64 31.74 -0.04
C PRO A 348 15.93 31.04 1.31
N VAL A 349 15.21 29.97 1.64
CA VAL A 349 15.43 29.15 2.85
C VAL A 349 15.64 27.69 2.43
N ALA A 350 14.64 27.07 1.78
CA ALA A 350 14.75 25.73 1.23
C ALA A 350 15.91 25.52 0.24
N GLY A 351 16.33 26.56 -0.49
CA GLY A 351 17.52 26.49 -1.34
C GLY A 351 18.85 26.34 -0.57
N GLU A 352 18.86 26.61 0.74
CA GLU A 352 20.00 26.38 1.65
C GLU A 352 19.98 24.96 2.27
N LEU A 353 18.97 24.12 1.99
CA LEU A 353 18.94 22.73 2.45
C LEU A 353 20.05 21.90 1.78
N SER A 354 20.78 21.10 2.57
CA SER A 354 21.83 20.21 2.08
C SER A 354 21.33 19.27 0.97
N ALA A 355 20.12 18.71 1.09
CA ALA A 355 19.52 17.89 0.04
C ALA A 355 19.19 18.65 -1.26
N ILE A 356 18.96 19.97 -1.21
CA ILE A 356 18.72 20.81 -2.39
C ILE A 356 20.04 21.29 -2.99
N GLU A 357 20.97 21.81 -2.18
CA GLU A 357 22.29 22.27 -2.63
C GLU A 357 23.12 21.16 -3.30
N ASN A 358 23.02 19.93 -2.80
CA ASN A 358 23.81 18.78 -3.27
C ASN A 358 23.07 17.90 -4.30
N ASP A 359 21.92 18.34 -4.81
CA ASP A 359 21.10 17.61 -5.80
C ASP A 359 20.63 16.21 -5.34
N ARG A 360 20.17 16.13 -4.08
CA ARG A 360 19.72 14.91 -3.40
C ARG A 360 18.26 14.98 -2.93
N PHE A 361 17.43 15.69 -3.68
CA PHE A 361 15.97 15.71 -3.54
C PHE A 361 15.36 14.91 -4.68
N TYR A 362 14.86 13.71 -4.38
CA TYR A 362 14.48 12.73 -5.39
C TYR A 362 12.97 12.42 -5.39
N PRO A 363 12.37 12.14 -6.57
CA PRO A 363 11.12 11.41 -6.64
C PRO A 363 11.33 10.02 -6.04
N SER A 364 10.48 9.64 -5.10
CA SER A 364 10.60 8.38 -4.38
C SER A 364 9.29 7.60 -4.38
N GLY A 365 9.38 6.39 -3.84
CA GLY A 365 8.37 5.36 -4.00
C GLY A 365 6.98 5.67 -3.43
N ASP A 366 5.99 4.88 -3.84
CA ASP A 366 4.65 4.99 -3.28
C ASP A 366 4.59 4.31 -1.88
N PRO A 367 4.13 5.00 -0.83
CA PRO A 367 3.92 4.43 0.50
C PRO A 367 2.71 3.48 0.61
N VAL A 368 2.03 3.12 -0.49
CA VAL A 368 1.11 1.98 -0.63
C VAL A 368 1.55 1.02 -1.75
N GLN A 369 2.87 0.82 -1.92
CA GLN A 369 3.46 -0.20 -2.80
C GLN A 369 2.99 -1.64 -2.50
N GLY A 370 2.84 -2.48 -3.53
CA GLY A 370 2.78 -3.94 -3.42
C GLY A 370 4.15 -4.62 -3.68
N PRO A 371 4.20 -5.96 -3.86
CA PRO A 371 5.45 -6.69 -4.10
C PRO A 371 6.22 -6.28 -5.38
N ILE A 372 5.56 -6.01 -6.52
CA ILE A 372 6.28 -5.64 -7.76
C ILE A 372 6.85 -4.23 -7.60
N MET A 373 6.01 -3.25 -7.26
CA MET A 373 6.44 -1.89 -6.92
C MET A 373 7.60 -1.88 -5.90
N ASN A 374 7.60 -2.77 -4.91
CA ASN A 374 8.67 -2.82 -3.90
C ASN A 374 10.04 -3.22 -4.48
N LEU A 375 10.12 -4.12 -5.46
CA LEU A 375 11.38 -4.48 -6.12
C LEU A 375 12.01 -3.26 -6.81
N PHE A 376 11.22 -2.55 -7.62
CA PHE A 376 11.65 -1.31 -8.28
C PHE A 376 11.99 -0.21 -7.27
N GLN A 377 11.19 -0.02 -6.22
CA GLN A 377 11.43 1.01 -5.22
C GLN A 377 12.69 0.73 -4.37
N ILE A 378 13.07 -0.54 -4.15
CA ILE A 378 14.36 -0.90 -3.54
C ILE A 378 15.52 -0.53 -4.48
N GLU A 379 15.42 -0.86 -5.77
CA GLU A 379 16.43 -0.49 -6.78
C GLU A 379 16.62 1.03 -6.88
N MET A 380 15.50 1.77 -6.97
CA MET A 380 15.46 3.22 -6.92
C MET A 380 16.17 3.77 -5.68
N THR A 381 15.82 3.27 -4.50
CA THR A 381 16.40 3.73 -3.24
C THR A 381 17.91 3.47 -3.18
N ALA A 382 18.38 2.32 -3.71
CA ALA A 382 19.82 2.02 -3.78
C ALA A 382 20.59 3.09 -4.57
N LYS A 383 20.08 3.44 -5.76
CA LYS A 383 20.68 4.45 -6.65
C LYS A 383 20.62 5.86 -6.08
N GLN A 384 19.53 6.23 -5.42
CA GLN A 384 19.34 7.55 -4.79
C GLN A 384 20.24 7.76 -3.56
N LEU A 385 20.42 6.72 -2.74
CA LEU A 385 21.20 6.81 -1.51
C LEU A 385 22.71 6.60 -1.73
N PHE A 386 23.10 5.71 -2.65
CA PHE A 386 24.49 5.31 -2.88
C PHE A 386 24.81 5.16 -4.39
N PRO A 387 24.74 6.24 -5.18
CA PRO A 387 24.92 6.20 -6.63
C PRO A 387 26.30 5.69 -7.06
N GLU A 388 27.35 5.91 -6.26
CA GLU A 388 28.71 5.41 -6.55
C GLU A 388 28.85 3.88 -6.38
N ARG A 389 27.84 3.21 -5.83
CA ARG A 389 27.78 1.76 -5.65
C ARG A 389 26.81 1.10 -6.64
N PHE A 390 25.60 1.63 -6.74
CA PHE A 390 24.51 0.99 -7.47
C PHE A 390 24.18 1.66 -8.82
N GLY A 391 24.93 2.68 -9.23
CA GLY A 391 24.66 3.51 -10.40
C GLY A 391 23.81 4.73 -10.06
N GLU A 392 23.92 5.80 -10.86
CA GLU A 392 23.17 7.03 -10.65
C GLU A 392 21.66 6.81 -10.88
N TRP A 393 20.82 7.47 -10.09
CA TRP A 393 19.37 7.52 -10.36
C TRP A 393 19.13 8.45 -11.56
N PRO A 394 18.47 8.01 -12.65
CA PRO A 394 18.24 8.87 -13.81
C PRO A 394 17.31 10.05 -13.47
N THR A 395 17.55 11.19 -14.11
CA THR A 395 16.61 12.32 -14.07
C THR A 395 15.38 12.02 -14.93
N SER A 396 14.18 12.31 -14.41
CA SER A 396 12.90 12.14 -15.11
C SER A 396 11.93 13.26 -14.73
N GLU A 397 11.11 13.70 -15.68
CA GLU A 397 9.98 14.62 -15.45
C GLU A 397 8.67 13.84 -15.32
N LEU A 398 7.60 14.49 -14.83
CA LEU A 398 6.28 13.87 -14.75
C LEU A 398 5.69 13.69 -16.17
N GLY A 399 5.36 12.45 -16.53
CA GLY A 399 4.89 12.03 -17.84
C GLY A 399 5.93 11.28 -18.68
N ASP A 400 7.15 11.08 -18.17
CA ASP A 400 8.21 10.31 -18.84
C ASP A 400 8.08 8.79 -18.60
N GLY A 401 7.34 8.35 -17.56
CA GLY A 401 7.26 6.94 -17.15
C GLY A 401 8.26 6.57 -16.05
N TYR A 402 8.48 5.27 -15.84
CA TYR A 402 9.57 4.82 -14.96
C TYR A 402 10.92 5.02 -15.65
N PRO A 403 11.97 5.52 -14.98
CA PRO A 403 13.19 5.89 -15.68
C PRO A 403 14.00 4.70 -16.23
N ASP A 404 14.55 4.88 -17.44
CA ASP A 404 15.43 3.93 -18.14
C ASP A 404 16.69 3.59 -17.30
N VAL A 405 16.65 2.48 -16.57
CA VAL A 405 17.83 1.93 -15.87
C VAL A 405 18.63 1.04 -16.84
N PRO A 406 19.93 1.34 -17.10
CA PRO A 406 20.77 0.52 -17.96
C PRO A 406 20.81 -0.94 -17.52
N ALA A 407 20.71 -1.89 -18.46
CA ALA A 407 20.59 -3.32 -18.14
C ALA A 407 21.74 -3.89 -17.28
N GLY A 408 22.95 -3.30 -17.34
CA GLY A 408 24.10 -3.68 -16.51
C GLY A 408 24.10 -3.08 -15.09
N GLU A 409 23.14 -2.21 -14.79
CA GLU A 409 22.95 -1.53 -13.50
C GLU A 409 21.58 -1.83 -12.86
N ARG A 410 20.79 -2.73 -13.47
CA ARG A 410 19.57 -3.28 -12.86
C ARG A 410 19.98 -4.20 -11.71
N LEU A 411 19.35 -4.04 -10.55
CA LEU A 411 19.68 -4.80 -9.34
C LEU A 411 18.85 -6.08 -9.17
N PHE A 412 17.81 -6.25 -9.99
CA PHE A 412 17.03 -7.48 -10.08
C PHE A 412 16.71 -7.84 -11.54
N ASP A 413 16.40 -9.11 -11.77
CA ASP A 413 16.09 -9.66 -13.09
C ASP A 413 14.63 -9.38 -13.48
N ARG A 414 14.43 -8.37 -14.33
CA ARG A 414 13.10 -7.94 -14.81
C ARG A 414 12.42 -9.00 -15.69
N ASP A 415 13.19 -9.76 -16.48
CA ASP A 415 12.66 -10.84 -17.32
C ASP A 415 12.16 -12.01 -16.44
N ARG A 416 12.88 -12.32 -15.35
CA ARG A 416 12.44 -13.30 -14.33
C ARG A 416 11.16 -12.85 -13.62
N VAL A 417 11.05 -11.58 -13.23
CA VAL A 417 9.83 -11.05 -12.60
C VAL A 417 8.64 -11.13 -13.56
N ALA A 418 8.81 -10.66 -14.80
CA ALA A 418 7.78 -10.74 -15.83
C ALA A 418 7.27 -12.18 -16.01
N GLY A 419 8.16 -13.15 -16.22
CA GLY A 419 7.78 -14.55 -16.40
C GLY A 419 7.07 -15.20 -15.19
N ILE A 420 7.35 -14.74 -13.97
CA ILE A 420 6.61 -15.19 -12.76
C ILE A 420 5.18 -14.61 -12.78
N VAL A 421 5.04 -13.33 -13.13
CA VAL A 421 3.75 -12.61 -13.12
C VAL A 421 2.85 -13.09 -14.26
N THR A 422 3.37 -13.29 -15.48
CA THR A 422 2.59 -13.82 -16.62
C THR A 422 2.29 -15.32 -16.50
N GLY A 423 3.03 -16.05 -15.66
CA GLY A 423 2.94 -17.51 -15.54
C GLY A 423 3.71 -18.28 -16.63
N ASP A 424 4.54 -17.62 -17.44
CA ASP A 424 5.40 -18.26 -18.45
C ASP A 424 6.61 -19.00 -17.83
N ALA A 425 6.93 -18.74 -16.55
CA ALA A 425 8.03 -19.38 -15.82
C ALA A 425 7.60 -20.70 -15.15
N ALA A 426 7.35 -21.76 -15.94
CA ALA A 426 7.00 -23.12 -15.49
C ALA A 426 7.97 -24.21 -16.01
#